data_AF-A0A1H0SSG0-F1
#
_entry.id   AF-A0A1H0SSG0-F1
#
_cell.length_a   1.000
_cell.length_b   1.000
_cell.length_c   1.000
_cell.angle_alpha   90.00
_cell.angle_beta   90.00
_cell.angle_gamma   90.00
#
_symmetry.space_group_name_H-M   'P 1'
#
loop_
_entity.id
_entity.type
_entity.pdbx_description
1 polymer ?
#
loop_
_entity_poly.entity_id
_entity_poly.type
_entity_poly.pdbx_seq_one_letter_code
_entity_poly.pdbx_strand_id
1 'polypeptide(L)'
;MNIVEFLEARIAEQEAGIQGRHFAGGHDYETVASDDMAVPPSLTEALLAECAVKRRIVADWKLAAQEDGITDPADAEEPVALARRSMLIVLAAGYKDHPDYDNDWTLHS
;
A
#
# COMPACT_ATOMS: atom_id res chain seq x y z
N MET A 1 -9.52 -9.48 -11.01
CA MET A 1 -8.53 -8.49 -10.55
C MET A 1 -7.58 -9.23 -9.63
N ASN A 2 -6.28 -9.16 -9.84
CA ASN A 2 -5.30 -9.77 -8.93
C ASN A 2 -4.89 -8.77 -7.82
N ILE A 3 -4.17 -9.26 -6.81
CA ILE A 3 -3.75 -8.44 -5.66
C ILE A 3 -2.88 -7.24 -6.06
N VAL A 4 -2.09 -7.35 -7.14
CA VAL A 4 -1.24 -6.25 -7.63
C VAL A 4 -2.10 -5.15 -8.23
N GLU A 5 -3.02 -5.49 -9.13
CA GLU A 5 -3.96 -4.55 -9.75
C GLU A 5 -4.81 -3.83 -8.70
N PHE A 6 -5.29 -4.57 -7.69
CA PHE A 6 -6.02 -4.00 -6.56
C PHE A 6 -5.17 -2.98 -5.79
N LEU A 7 -3.94 -3.34 -5.41
CA LEU A 7 -3.04 -2.46 -4.69
C LEU A 7 -2.70 -1.20 -5.51
N GLU A 8 -2.42 -1.34 -6.80
CA GLU A 8 -2.15 -0.20 -7.68
C GLU A 8 -3.35 0.77 -7.73
N ALA A 9 -4.58 0.25 -7.83
CA ALA A 9 -5.79 1.07 -7.80
C ALA A 9 -6.00 1.75 -6.45
N ARG A 10 -5.87 1.01 -5.33
CA ARG A 10 -6.07 1.56 -3.98
C ARG A 10 -5.02 2.63 -3.63
N ILE A 11 -3.76 2.41 -4.01
CA ILE A 11 -2.70 3.40 -3.77
C ILE A 11 -2.96 4.67 -4.60
N ALA A 12 -3.39 4.55 -5.86
CA ALA A 12 -3.73 5.70 -6.69
C ALA A 12 -4.91 6.51 -6.10
N GLU A 13 -5.92 5.83 -5.56
CA GLU A 13 -7.04 6.49 -4.88
C GLU A 13 -6.60 7.19 -3.58
N GLN A 14 -5.73 6.56 -2.78
CA GLN A 14 -5.14 7.20 -1.61
C GLN A 14 -4.38 8.47 -2.00
N GLU A 15 -3.49 8.39 -3.00
CA GLU A 15 -2.74 9.54 -3.51
C GLU A 15 -3.67 10.68 -3.96
N ALA A 16 -4.74 10.36 -4.70
CA ALA A 16 -5.73 11.33 -5.14
C ALA A 16 -6.51 11.95 -3.97
N GLY A 17 -6.89 11.16 -2.96
CA GLY A 17 -7.56 11.63 -1.76
C GLY A 17 -6.69 12.58 -0.92
N ILE A 18 -5.40 12.24 -0.77
CA ILE A 18 -4.41 13.07 -0.07
C ILE A 18 -4.23 14.42 -0.78
N GLN A 19 -4.09 14.40 -2.12
CA GLN A 19 -3.93 15.62 -2.93
C GLN A 19 -5.21 16.47 -3.00
N GLY A 20 -6.37 15.82 -3.01
CA GLY A 20 -7.69 16.47 -3.01
C GLY A 20 -8.16 16.96 -1.64
N ARG A 21 -7.36 16.78 -0.57
CA ARG A 21 -7.73 17.04 0.85
C ARG A 21 -8.98 16.30 1.34
N HIS A 22 -9.38 15.23 0.66
CA HIS A 22 -10.49 14.37 1.08
C HIS A 22 -9.98 13.28 2.03
N PHE A 23 -9.51 13.68 3.21
CA PHE A 23 -9.32 12.72 4.30
C PHE A 23 -10.65 12.50 5.01
N ALA A 24 -11.35 11.44 4.63
CA ALA A 24 -12.44 10.88 5.45
C ALA A 24 -11.83 10.11 6.64
N GLY A 25 -11.17 10.84 7.54
CA GLY A 25 -10.58 10.30 8.76
C GLY A 25 -10.77 11.32 9.86
N GLY A 26 -11.77 11.07 10.72
CA GLY A 26 -12.03 11.88 11.90
C GLY A 26 -10.87 11.82 12.86
N HIS A 27 -9.95 12.76 12.75
CA HIS A 27 -9.14 13.23 13.86
C HIS A 27 -8.75 14.67 13.56
N ASP A 28 -9.45 15.59 14.21
CA ASP A 28 -8.97 16.96 14.42
C ASP A 28 -7.59 16.87 15.08
N TYR A 29 -6.54 17.11 14.32
CA TYR A 29 -5.25 17.51 14.87
C TYR A 29 -5.09 19.02 14.66
N GLU A 30 -6.08 19.79 15.14
CA GLU A 30 -5.88 21.21 15.30
C GLU A 30 -4.98 21.44 16.54
N THR A 31 -3.83 22.06 16.27
CA THR A 31 -3.13 23.00 17.16
C THR A 31 -2.32 22.43 18.33
N VAL A 32 -1.03 22.19 18.07
CA VAL A 32 0.05 22.69 18.94
C VAL A 32 1.26 23.05 18.08
N ALA A 33 1.15 24.20 17.40
CA ALA A 33 2.32 24.93 16.94
C ALA A 33 2.92 25.63 18.16
N SER A 34 3.75 24.93 18.92
CA SER A 34 4.71 25.56 19.83
C SER A 34 5.99 25.81 19.03
N ASP A 35 6.37 27.09 18.94
CA ASP A 35 7.64 27.57 18.41
C ASP A 35 8.81 26.68 18.89
N ASP A 36 9.71 26.35 17.97
CA ASP A 36 11.04 25.73 18.19
C ASP A 36 11.21 24.20 18.03
N MET A 37 10.40 23.55 17.20
CA MET A 37 10.70 22.18 16.71
C MET A 37 10.60 22.14 15.20
N ALA A 38 11.61 21.55 14.54
CA ALA A 38 11.64 21.28 13.12
C ALA A 38 10.25 20.83 12.65
N VAL A 39 9.66 21.61 11.74
CA VAL A 39 8.31 21.38 11.20
C VAL A 39 8.24 19.90 10.82
N PRO A 40 7.43 19.06 11.50
CA PRO A 40 7.26 17.68 11.06
C PRO A 40 6.80 17.75 9.61
N PRO A 41 7.25 16.84 8.72
CA PRO A 41 6.71 16.79 7.37
C PRO A 41 5.19 16.89 7.49
N SER A 42 4.59 17.80 6.74
CA SER A 42 3.14 18.00 6.82
C SER A 42 2.48 16.63 6.71
N LEU A 43 1.43 16.33 7.47
CA LEU A 43 0.80 15.00 7.47
C LEU A 43 0.55 14.49 6.04
N THR A 44 0.21 15.39 5.12
CA THR A 44 0.15 15.18 3.67
C THR A 44 1.44 14.59 3.08
N GLU A 45 2.60 15.19 3.34
CA GLU A 45 3.90 14.67 2.88
C GLU A 45 4.21 13.29 3.48
N ALA A 46 3.89 13.06 4.75
CA ALA A 46 4.08 11.76 5.38
C ALA A 46 3.20 10.67 4.72
N LEU A 47 1.96 10.99 4.41
CA LEU A 47 1.02 10.07 3.76
C LEU A 47 1.36 9.83 2.28
N LEU A 48 1.86 10.85 1.57
CA LEU A 48 2.41 10.68 0.23
C LEU A 48 3.69 9.82 0.25
N ALA A 49 4.55 9.98 1.25
CA ALA A 49 5.73 9.14 1.42
C ALA A 49 5.34 7.67 1.69
N GLU A 50 4.28 7.43 2.48
CA GLU A 50 3.73 6.09 2.67
C GLU A 50 3.24 5.48 1.35
N CYS A 51 2.49 6.25 0.54
CA CYS A 51 2.05 5.81 -0.79
C CYS A 51 3.25 5.47 -1.70
N ALA A 52 4.31 6.29 -1.67
CA ALA A 52 5.53 6.03 -2.42
C ALA A 52 6.24 4.73 -2.00
N VAL A 53 6.25 4.41 -0.70
CA VAL A 53 6.78 3.13 -0.20
C VAL A 53 5.92 1.96 -0.69
N LYS A 54 4.59 2.05 -0.61
CA LYS A 54 3.69 1.01 -1.13
C LYS A 54 3.88 0.78 -2.64
N ARG A 55 4.00 1.87 -3.42
CA ARG A 55 4.35 1.83 -4.86
C ARG A 55 5.66 1.09 -5.09
N ARG A 56 6.67 1.37 -4.28
CA ARG A 56 7.99 0.74 -4.41
C ARG A 56 7.92 -0.76 -4.19
N ILE A 57 7.22 -1.21 -3.14
CA ILE A 57 7.03 -2.64 -2.86
C ILE A 57 6.34 -3.35 -4.03
N VAL A 58 5.28 -2.75 -4.59
CA VAL A 58 4.58 -3.31 -5.75
C VAL A 58 5.50 -3.37 -6.98
N ALA A 59 6.29 -2.32 -7.23
CA ALA A 59 7.24 -2.29 -8.35
C ALA A 59 8.36 -3.32 -8.19
N ASP A 60 8.93 -3.46 -6.99
CA ASP A 60 9.97 -4.44 -6.67
C ASP A 60 9.44 -5.87 -6.84
N TRP A 61 8.17 -6.11 -6.47
CA TRP A 61 7.53 -7.38 -6.80
C TRP A 61 7.42 -7.58 -8.32
N LYS A 62 6.83 -6.63 -9.08
CA LYS A 62 6.67 -6.80 -10.54
C LYS A 62 7.98 -7.09 -11.26
N LEU A 63 9.08 -6.45 -10.84
CA LEU A 63 10.41 -6.71 -11.38
C LEU A 63 10.86 -8.14 -11.12
N ALA A 64 10.76 -8.59 -9.86
CA ALA A 64 11.08 -9.96 -9.48
C ALA A 64 10.18 -10.99 -10.19
N ALA A 65 8.88 -10.72 -10.29
CA ALA A 65 7.91 -11.58 -10.98
C ALA A 65 8.32 -11.79 -12.44
N GLN A 66 8.76 -10.72 -13.11
CA GLN A 66 9.24 -10.78 -14.48
C GLN A 66 10.53 -11.60 -14.61
N GLU A 67 11.47 -11.48 -13.67
CA GLU A 67 12.70 -12.28 -13.63
C GLU A 67 12.42 -13.76 -13.38
N ASP A 68 11.45 -14.06 -12.50
CA ASP A 68 11.06 -15.40 -12.09
C ASP A 68 10.04 -16.05 -13.05
N GLY A 69 9.52 -15.31 -14.04
CA GLY A 69 8.49 -15.77 -14.98
C GLY A 69 7.10 -15.93 -14.37
N ILE A 70 6.84 -15.31 -13.22
CA ILE A 70 5.59 -15.38 -12.47
C ILE A 70 4.64 -14.30 -12.98
N THR A 71 3.44 -14.72 -13.42
CA THR A 71 2.41 -13.78 -13.90
C THR A 71 1.35 -13.50 -12.83
N ASP A 72 0.89 -14.54 -12.12
CA ASP A 72 -0.01 -14.38 -10.98
C ASP A 72 0.78 -14.47 -9.67
N PRO A 73 0.67 -13.49 -8.75
CA PRO A 73 1.24 -13.59 -7.41
C PRO A 73 0.81 -14.86 -6.65
N ALA A 74 -0.33 -15.48 -6.99
CA ALA A 74 -0.78 -16.74 -6.42
C ALA A 74 0.14 -17.93 -6.78
N ASP A 75 0.84 -17.86 -7.92
CA ASP A 75 1.74 -18.91 -8.42
C ASP A 75 3.14 -18.87 -7.78
N ALA A 76 3.39 -17.93 -6.86
CA ALA A 76 4.65 -17.82 -6.16
C ALA A 76 4.83 -19.00 -5.16
N GLU A 77 5.68 -19.97 -5.50
CA GLU A 77 5.97 -21.15 -4.66
C GLU A 77 7.34 -21.10 -3.99
N GLU A 78 8.34 -20.47 -4.64
CA GLU A 78 9.70 -20.39 -4.09
C GLU A 78 9.74 -19.51 -2.83
N PRO A 79 10.57 -19.83 -1.81
CA PRO A 79 10.54 -19.12 -0.52
C PRO A 79 10.67 -17.59 -0.61
N VAL A 80 11.49 -17.10 -1.55
CA VAL A 80 11.67 -15.67 -1.79
C VAL A 80 10.44 -15.06 -2.46
N ALA A 81 9.85 -15.76 -3.43
CA ALA A 81 8.62 -15.33 -4.10
C ALA A 81 7.43 -15.33 -3.12
N LEU A 82 7.34 -16.33 -2.24
CA LEU A 82 6.37 -16.39 -1.13
C LEU A 82 6.54 -15.22 -0.17
N ALA A 83 7.77 -14.86 0.19
CA ALA A 83 8.03 -13.71 1.06
C ALA A 83 7.55 -12.40 0.41
N ARG A 84 7.83 -12.21 -0.89
CA ARG A 84 7.36 -11.04 -1.65
C ARG A 84 5.83 -11.02 -1.75
N ARG A 85 5.20 -12.15 -2.07
CA ARG A 85 3.73 -12.31 -2.07
C ARG A 85 3.14 -11.98 -0.71
N SER A 86 3.77 -12.42 0.37
CA SER A 86 3.34 -12.13 1.74
C SER A 86 3.32 -10.62 2.02
N MET A 87 4.30 -9.87 1.51
CA MET A 87 4.31 -8.41 1.63
C MET A 87 3.11 -7.76 0.92
N LEU A 88 2.70 -8.28 -0.25
CA LEU A 88 1.50 -7.80 -0.94
C LEU A 88 0.23 -8.08 -0.13
N ILE A 89 0.12 -9.28 0.46
CA ILE A 89 -1.01 -9.66 1.32
C ILE A 89 -1.11 -8.72 2.53
N VAL A 90 0.03 -8.42 3.18
CA VAL A 90 0.08 -7.47 4.30
C VAL A 90 -0.36 -6.08 3.87
N LEU A 91 0.07 -5.60 2.69
CA LEU A 91 -0.41 -4.32 2.16
C LEU A 91 -1.91 -4.34 1.85
N ALA A 92 -2.42 -5.43 1.26
CA ALA A 92 -3.82 -5.56 0.89
C ALA A 92 -4.74 -5.63 2.12
N ALA A 93 -4.27 -6.22 3.22
CA ALA A 93 -5.00 -6.29 4.48
C ALA A 93 -5.36 -4.90 5.06
N GLY A 94 -4.60 -3.86 4.72
CA GLY A 94 -4.94 -2.46 5.05
C GLY A 94 -6.21 -1.95 4.37
N TYR A 95 -6.74 -2.69 3.39
CA TYR A 95 -7.94 -2.36 2.63
C TYR A 95 -9.04 -3.43 2.76
N LYS A 96 -9.00 -4.26 3.81
CA LYS A 96 -9.96 -5.38 4.01
C LYS A 96 -11.43 -4.98 3.98
N ASP A 97 -11.75 -3.72 4.33
CA ASP A 97 -13.11 -3.21 4.37
C ASP A 97 -13.58 -2.68 2.99
N HIS A 98 -12.73 -2.76 1.97
CA HIS A 98 -13.04 -2.36 0.61
C HIS A 98 -13.90 -3.43 -0.10
N PRO A 99 -14.96 -3.07 -0.85
CA PRO A 99 -15.83 -4.04 -1.53
C PRO A 99 -15.10 -4.93 -2.55
N ASP A 100 -14.03 -4.42 -3.15
CA ASP A 100 -13.22 -5.16 -4.11
C ASP A 100 -12.08 -5.99 -3.47
N TYR A 101 -11.99 -6.02 -2.13
CA TYR A 101 -11.03 -6.87 -1.43
C TYR A 101 -11.43 -8.35 -1.56
N ASP A 102 -10.48 -9.18 -1.97
CA ASP A 102 -10.67 -10.62 -2.07
C ASP A 102 -10.19 -11.32 -0.77
N ASN A 103 -11.07 -12.10 -0.15
CA ASN A 103 -10.76 -12.86 1.07
C ASN A 103 -9.79 -14.02 0.82
N ASP A 104 -9.56 -14.39 -0.44
CA ASP A 104 -8.57 -15.41 -0.80
C ASP A 104 -7.14 -14.82 -0.77
N TRP A 105 -6.98 -13.49 -0.66
CA TRP A 105 -5.69 -12.84 -0.40
C TRP A 105 -5.30 -12.95 1.07
N THR A 106 -5.17 -14.19 1.55
CA THR A 106 -4.70 -14.50 2.89
C THR A 106 -3.44 -15.36 2.83
N LEU A 107 -2.69 -15.36 3.93
CA LEU A 107 -1.62 -16.32 4.13
C LEU A 107 -2.25 -17.68 4.41
N HIS A 108 -2.45 -18.49 3.37
CA HIS A 108 -2.72 -19.90 3.55
C HIS A 108 -1.39 -20.60 3.87
N SER A 109 -1.29 -21.08 5.11
CA SER A 109 -0.21 -21.97 5.59
C SER A 109 -0.43 -23.40 5.14
#